data_AF-A0A6N7M7Z0-F1
#
_entry.id   AF-A0A6N7M7Z0-F1
#
_cell.length_a   1.000
_cell.length_b   1.000
_cell.length_c   1.000
_cell.angle_alpha   90.00
_cell.angle_beta   90.00
_cell.angle_gamma   90.00
#
_symmetry.space_group_name_H-M   'P 1'
#
loop_
_entity.id
_entity.type
_entity.pdbx_description
1 polymer ?
#
loop_
_entity_poly.entity_id
_entity_poly.type
_entity_poly.pdbx_seq_one_letter_code
_entity_poly.pdbx_strand_id
1 'polypeptide(L)'
;MNYYINKTIKADFKQAVQLVTQKLKEKLDVDFRKYKILGACNPPNAYKALQQEDKIGTMLPCNVILQQLDDNQIEVAAVDPVASMMAVENKELAGIANNIKEKLERVIASL
;
A
#
# COMPACT_ATOMS: atom_id res chain seq x y z
N MET A 1 -14.46 14.89 1.15
CA MET A 1 -14.21 13.78 2.10
C MET A 1 -12.72 13.72 2.32
N ASN A 2 -12.22 13.67 3.56
CA ASN A 2 -10.76 13.57 3.76
C ASN A 2 -10.34 12.11 3.63
N TYR A 3 -9.42 11.80 2.71
CA TYR A 3 -8.88 10.44 2.52
C TYR A 3 -7.74 10.10 3.50
N TYR A 4 -7.38 11.03 4.38
CA TYR A 4 -6.34 10.85 5.38
C TYR A 4 -6.75 11.43 6.75
N ILE A 5 -6.09 10.93 7.78
CA ILE A 5 -6.16 11.45 9.16
C ILE A 5 -4.73 11.81 9.55
N ASN A 6 -4.53 12.99 10.15
CA ASN A 6 -3.20 13.43 10.56
C ASN A 6 -3.21 14.09 11.96
N LYS A 7 -2.04 14.04 12.59
CA LYS A 7 -1.70 14.79 13.80
C LYS A 7 -0.24 15.18 13.75
N THR A 8 0.07 16.42 14.14
CA THR A 8 1.45 16.89 14.28
C THR A 8 1.96 16.61 15.69
N ILE A 9 3.18 16.08 15.80
CA ILE A 9 3.86 15.81 17.08
C ILE A 9 5.24 16.49 17.09
N LYS A 10 5.76 16.79 18.27
CA LYS A 10 7.14 17.27 18.47
C LYS A 10 8.03 16.09 18.85
N ALA A 11 8.80 15.56 17.90
CA ALA A 11 9.71 14.43 18.07
C ALA A 11 10.73 14.43 16.90
N ASP A 12 11.87 13.76 17.05
CA ASP A 12 12.70 13.43 15.89
C ASP A 12 12.10 12.28 15.06
N PHE A 13 12.62 12.06 13.85
CA PHE A 13 12.06 11.07 12.93
C PHE A 13 12.13 9.63 13.46
N LYS A 14 13.24 9.27 14.11
CA LYS A 14 13.44 7.91 14.65
C LYS A 14 12.47 7.66 15.82
N GLN A 15 12.31 8.66 16.68
CA GLN A 15 11.37 8.63 17.80
C GLN A 15 9.92 8.50 17.30
N ALA A 16 9.54 9.28 16.28
CA ALA A 16 8.19 9.21 15.68
C ALA A 16 7.87 7.81 15.14
N VAL A 17 8.80 7.19 14.38
CA VAL A 17 8.64 5.82 13.86
C VAL A 17 8.44 4.81 14.99
N GLN A 18 9.24 4.91 16.05
CA GLN A 18 9.15 4.00 17.20
C GLN A 18 7.79 4.11 17.91
N LEU A 19 7.30 5.33 18.16
CA LEU A 19 6.02 5.57 18.82
C LEU A 19 4.86 4.95 18.06
N VAL A 20 4.80 5.16 16.73
CA VAL A 20 3.73 4.60 15.89
C VAL A 20 3.82 3.08 15.84
N THR A 21 5.01 2.54 15.61
CA THR A 21 5.22 1.08 15.54
C THR A 21 4.79 0.38 16.83
N GLN A 22 5.08 0.97 17.98
CA GLN A 22 4.68 0.40 19.28
C GLN A 22 3.16 0.39 19.44
N LYS A 23 2.47 1.45 19.03
CA LYS A 23 1.01 1.55 19.10
C LYS A 23 0.29 0.56 18.16
N LEU A 24 0.88 0.27 17.01
CA LEU A 24 0.32 -0.68 16.04
C LEU A 24 0.61 -2.15 16.35
N LYS A 25 1.48 -2.45 17.32
CA LYS A 25 1.94 -3.81 17.64
C LYS A 25 1.01 -4.59 18.58
N GLU A 26 -0.16 -4.07 18.91
CA GLU A 26 -1.19 -4.79 19.68
C GLU A 26 -1.64 -6.02 18.88
N LYS A 27 -1.39 -7.24 19.39
CA LYS A 27 -1.60 -8.49 18.67
C LYS A 27 -2.98 -9.06 18.92
N LEU A 28 -3.60 -9.58 17.86
CA LEU A 28 -4.75 -10.46 17.91
C LEU A 28 -4.24 -11.92 17.91
N ASP A 29 -4.60 -12.70 18.93
CA ASP A 29 -4.21 -14.10 19.06
C ASP A 29 -5.31 -14.99 18.46
N VAL A 30 -5.28 -15.14 17.13
CA VAL A 30 -6.25 -15.92 16.38
C VAL A 30 -5.54 -16.84 15.40
N ASP A 31 -6.06 -18.06 15.29
CA ASP A 31 -5.68 -18.96 14.21
C ASP A 31 -6.36 -18.50 12.92
N PHE A 32 -5.56 -18.21 11.90
CA PHE A 32 -6.01 -17.68 10.61
C PHE A 32 -5.28 -18.42 9.50
N ARG A 33 -5.98 -18.63 8.36
CA ARG A 33 -5.40 -19.28 7.18
C ARG A 33 -4.06 -18.65 6.80
N LYS A 34 -3.17 -19.40 6.15
CA LYS A 34 -1.87 -18.88 5.70
C LYS A 34 -2.09 -17.63 4.84
N TYR A 35 -1.63 -16.49 5.35
CA TYR A 35 -1.88 -15.19 4.76
C TYR A 35 -0.63 -14.32 4.91
N LYS A 36 -0.18 -13.73 3.81
CA LYS A 36 0.99 -12.84 3.78
C LYS A 36 0.64 -11.57 3.03
N ILE A 37 1.01 -10.42 3.60
CA ILE A 37 0.96 -9.13 2.92
C ILE A 37 2.40 -8.74 2.55
N LEU A 38 2.60 -8.41 1.28
CA LEU A 38 3.83 -7.87 0.73
C LEU A 38 3.58 -6.44 0.23
N GLY A 39 4.57 -5.57 0.37
CA GLY A 39 4.53 -4.23 -0.20
C GLY A 39 5.42 -4.16 -1.44
N ALA A 40 4.84 -3.95 -2.62
CA ALA A 40 5.56 -3.70 -3.86
C ALA A 40 5.62 -2.20 -4.14
N CYS A 41 6.82 -1.65 -4.32
CA CYS A 41 6.99 -0.24 -4.61
C CYS A 41 7.90 -0.05 -5.83
N ASN A 42 7.49 0.82 -6.76
CA ASN A 42 8.35 1.32 -7.84
C ASN A 42 8.87 2.71 -7.40
N PRO A 43 10.12 2.83 -6.92
CA PRO A 43 10.58 4.08 -6.29
C PRO A 43 10.49 5.31 -7.21
N PRO A 44 10.86 5.24 -8.51
CA PRO A 44 10.66 6.38 -9.42
C PRO A 44 9.20 6.84 -9.53
N ASN A 45 8.25 5.92 -9.64
CA ASN A 45 6.83 6.27 -9.73
C ASN A 45 6.28 6.77 -8.37
N ALA A 46 6.72 6.17 -7.26
CA ALA A 46 6.35 6.63 -5.92
C ALA A 46 6.84 8.07 -5.67
N TYR A 47 8.07 8.39 -6.08
CA TYR A 47 8.59 9.74 -5.99
C TYR A 47 7.78 10.73 -6.82
N LYS A 48 7.45 10.40 -8.08
CA LYS A 48 6.58 11.24 -8.92
C LYS A 48 5.21 11.47 -8.27
N ALA A 49 4.62 10.44 -7.67
CA ALA A 49 3.34 10.57 -6.97
C ALA A 49 3.45 11.53 -5.77
N LEU A 50 4.52 11.38 -4.96
CA LEU A 50 4.78 12.26 -3.81
C LEU A 50 4.99 13.73 -4.21
N GLN A 51 5.44 13.99 -5.43
CA GLN A 51 5.54 15.36 -5.97
C GLN A 51 4.18 15.97 -6.33
N GLN A 52 3.17 15.14 -6.63
CA GLN A 52 1.82 15.60 -6.97
C GLN A 52 0.89 15.67 -5.75
N GLU A 53 1.12 14.81 -4.76
CA GLU A 53 0.30 14.71 -3.56
C GLU A 53 1.14 14.22 -2.38
N ASP A 54 1.36 15.08 -1.39
CA ASP A 54 2.32 14.80 -0.31
C ASP A 54 1.81 13.72 0.66
N LYS A 55 0.49 13.50 0.75
CA LYS A 55 -0.12 12.43 1.55
C LYS A 55 -0.33 11.14 0.78
N ILE A 56 0.08 11.05 -0.50
CA ILE A 56 -0.11 9.83 -1.30
C ILE A 56 0.60 8.62 -0.71
N GLY A 57 1.64 8.84 0.11
CA GLY A 57 2.32 7.80 0.88
C GLY A 57 1.39 6.96 1.75
N THR A 58 0.20 7.45 2.10
CA THR A 58 -0.83 6.68 2.81
C THR A 58 -1.49 5.59 1.96
N MET A 59 -1.38 5.68 0.64
CA MET A 59 -1.87 4.70 -0.34
C MET A 59 -0.74 3.84 -0.92
N LEU A 60 0.49 4.02 -0.42
CA LEU A 60 1.69 3.27 -0.84
C LEU A 60 2.16 2.37 0.32
N PRO A 61 2.82 1.24 0.05
CA PRO A 61 3.14 0.67 -1.28
C PRO A 61 1.93 -0.01 -1.93
N CYS A 62 2.10 -0.52 -3.17
CA CYS A 62 1.11 -1.41 -3.75
C CYS A 62 1.11 -2.73 -2.99
N ASN A 63 0.09 -2.95 -2.16
CA ASN A 63 -0.06 -4.18 -1.40
C ASN A 63 -0.32 -5.36 -2.35
N VAL A 64 0.39 -6.45 -2.12
CA VAL A 64 0.17 -7.75 -2.75
C VAL A 64 -0.05 -8.77 -1.65
N ILE A 65 -1.14 -9.51 -1.71
CA ILE A 65 -1.47 -10.55 -0.75
C ILE A 65 -1.19 -11.92 -1.34
N LEU A 66 -0.78 -12.85 -0.48
CA LEU A 66 -0.77 -14.27 -0.77
C LEU A 66 -1.66 -14.93 0.26
N GLN A 67 -2.66 -15.67 -0.19
CA GLN A 67 -3.54 -16.42 0.71
C GLN A 67 -3.74 -17.85 0.23
N GLN A 68 -3.72 -18.78 1.18
CA GLN A 68 -4.06 -20.17 0.90
C GLN A 68 -5.59 -20.30 0.82
N LEU A 69 -6.09 -20.78 -0.33
CA LEU A 69 -7.51 -21.09 -0.53
C LEU A 69 -7.80 -22.53 -0.11
N ASP A 70 -6.96 -23.47 -0.55
CA ASP A 70 -7.04 -24.91 -0.26
C ASP A 70 -5.62 -25.52 -0.23
N ASP A 71 -5.52 -26.85 -0.12
CA ASP A 71 -4.25 -27.56 -0.27
C ASP A 71 -3.62 -27.30 -1.64
N ASN A 72 -2.39 -26.78 -1.62
CA ASN A 72 -1.61 -26.40 -2.81
C ASN A 72 -2.26 -25.36 -3.74
N GLN A 73 -3.29 -24.64 -3.29
CA GLN A 73 -3.89 -23.52 -4.03
C GLN A 73 -3.62 -22.20 -3.31
N ILE A 74 -2.79 -21.36 -3.92
CA ILE A 74 -2.42 -20.04 -3.40
C ILE A 74 -2.96 -18.97 -4.35
N GLU A 75 -3.77 -18.06 -3.81
CA GLU A 75 -4.13 -16.84 -4.52
C GLU A 75 -3.05 -15.78 -4.33
N VAL A 76 -2.67 -15.12 -5.42
CA VAL A 76 -1.85 -13.91 -5.40
C VAL A 76 -2.68 -12.75 -5.93
N ALA A 77 -2.97 -11.77 -5.08
CA ALA A 77 -3.80 -10.61 -5.43
C ALA A 77 -3.04 -9.31 -5.18
N ALA A 78 -2.98 -8.43 -6.19
CA ALA A 78 -2.39 -7.10 -6.06
C ALA A 78 -3.48 -6.03 -5.96
N VAL A 79 -3.22 -4.97 -5.20
CA VAL A 79 -4.08 -3.78 -5.21
C VAL A 79 -4.12 -3.15 -6.60
N ASP A 80 -5.30 -2.72 -7.04
CA ASP A 80 -5.43 -1.86 -8.22
C ASP A 80 -5.07 -0.41 -7.82
N PRO A 81 -3.96 0.16 -8.34
CA PRO A 81 -3.53 1.52 -7.98
C PRO A 81 -4.53 2.59 -8.41
N VAL A 82 -5.29 2.38 -9.48
CA VAL A 82 -6.31 3.32 -9.94
C VAL A 82 -7.43 3.36 -8.91
N ALA A 83 -7.94 2.20 -8.50
CA ALA A 83 -9.00 2.10 -7.51
C ALA A 83 -8.58 2.61 -6.14
N SER A 84 -7.37 2.27 -5.67
CA SER A 84 -6.89 2.69 -4.34
C SER A 84 -6.67 4.19 -4.22
N MET A 85 -6.31 4.86 -5.32
CA MET A 85 -6.07 6.31 -5.34
C MET A 85 -7.32 7.13 -5.66
N MET A 86 -8.47 6.52 -5.98
CA MET A 86 -9.69 7.26 -6.32
C MET A 86 -10.12 8.27 -5.25
N ALA A 87 -9.98 7.92 -3.98
CA ALA A 87 -10.37 8.78 -2.85
C ALA A 87 -9.52 10.06 -2.72
N VAL A 88 -8.38 10.14 -3.40
CA VAL A 88 -7.47 11.30 -3.39
C VAL A 88 -8.02 12.43 -4.28
N GLU A 89 -8.87 12.12 -5.26
CA GLU A 89 -9.49 13.08 -6.18
C GLU A 89 -8.49 13.97 -6.96
N ASN A 90 -7.23 13.52 -7.09
CA ASN A 90 -6.18 14.24 -7.83
C ASN A 90 -5.98 13.65 -9.24
N LYS A 91 -6.36 14.41 -10.27
CA LYS A 91 -6.28 13.99 -11.68
C LYS A 91 -4.85 13.75 -12.17
N GLU A 92 -3.86 14.43 -11.60
CA GLU A 92 -2.45 14.28 -11.97
C GLU A 92 -1.91 12.89 -11.60
N LEU A 93 -2.55 12.20 -10.64
CA LEU A 93 -2.17 10.84 -10.25
C LEU A 93 -2.66 9.77 -11.24
N ALA A 94 -3.67 10.06 -12.07
CA ALA A 94 -4.29 9.07 -12.93
C ALA A 94 -3.29 8.41 -13.91
N GLY A 95 -2.40 9.20 -14.51
CA GLY A 95 -1.37 8.67 -15.41
C GLY A 95 -0.35 7.78 -14.69
N ILE A 96 0.03 8.16 -13.47
CA ILE A 96 0.95 7.38 -12.64
C ILE A 96 0.30 6.06 -12.20
N ALA A 97 -0.95 6.12 -11.73
CA ALA A 97 -1.71 4.96 -11.28
C ALA A 97 -1.90 3.94 -12.42
N ASN A 98 -2.29 4.38 -13.61
CA ASN A 98 -2.44 3.51 -14.78
C ASN A 98 -1.11 2.85 -15.19
N ASN A 99 -0.01 3.61 -15.20
CA ASN A 99 1.32 3.05 -15.50
C ASN A 99 1.75 1.97 -14.49
N ILE A 100 1.44 2.15 -13.21
CA ILE A 100 1.73 1.15 -12.18
C ILE A 100 0.81 -0.06 -12.35
N LYS A 101 -0.49 0.16 -12.63
CA LYS A 101 -1.47 -0.90 -12.88
C LYS A 101 -0.98 -1.85 -13.98
N GLU A 102 -0.60 -1.31 -15.14
CA GLU A 102 -0.07 -2.10 -16.26
C GLU A 102 1.18 -2.91 -15.89
N LYS A 103 2.01 -2.41 -14.97
CA LYS A 103 3.20 -3.14 -14.49
C LYS A 103 2.80 -4.28 -13.55
N LEU A 104 1.85 -4.04 -12.63
CA LEU A 104 1.35 -5.06 -11.72
C LEU A 104 0.62 -6.16 -12.47
N GLU A 105 -0.25 -5.82 -13.42
CA GLU A 105 -0.96 -6.78 -14.28
C GLU A 105 0.02 -7.68 -15.02
N ARG A 106 1.12 -7.13 -15.56
CA ARG A 106 2.18 -7.92 -16.20
C ARG A 106 2.88 -8.89 -15.24
N VAL A 107 3.14 -8.46 -14.00
CA VAL A 107 3.75 -9.33 -12.99
C VAL A 107 2.80 -10.46 -12.61
N ILE A 108 1.54 -10.15 -12.30
CA ILE A 108 0.52 -11.15 -11.94
C ILE A 108 0.28 -12.14 -13.07
N ALA A 109 0.19 -11.68 -14.33
CA ALA A 109 -0.01 -12.54 -15.48
C ALA A 109 1.20 -13.46 -15.80
N SER A 110 2.37 -13.22 -15.19
CA SER A 110 3.59 -14.01 -15.41
C SER A 110 3.83 -15.11 -14.38
N LEU A 111 2.96 -15.23 -13.37
CA LEU A 111 3.00 -16.26 -12.32
C LEU A 111 2.34 -17.56 -12.78
#